data_AF-A0A4Y7LVR2-F1
#
_entry.id   AF-A0A4Y7LVR2-F1
#
_cell.length_a   1.000
_cell.length_b   1.000
_cell.length_c   1.000
_cell.angle_alpha   90.00
_cell.angle_beta   90.00
_cell.angle_gamma   90.00
#
_symmetry.space_group_name_H-M   'P 1'
#
loop_
_entity.id
_entity.type
_entity.pdbx_description
1 polymer ?
#
loop_
_entity_poly.entity_id
_entity_poly.type
_entity_poly.pdbx_seq_one_letter_code
_entity_poly.pdbx_strand_id
1 'polypeptide(L)'
;MSRNNSSGRLSYKEDSDSDEVVVKKEEPLKEEKPIVEESNPEVKVRKEKEKDETPRKRISTDLEKKIASAKTSSQHHSDLLNTQVNGALLLNSSPSQNLVLFYNRVPKTGSTSFVGLAYDLCSKNKFKVLHVNVSKNAHTMSLSDQFRFARNLSHWDLKQPSFYHGHVAYLDFTKFSSPSPMFINLIRQPLERMVSYYYFLRYGDDFRPHLIRRKQGNKTSFDDCVKEGQAECDPNNLWLQVPFFCGHHADCWTPGNSWAYEQAKINLVNKYLVVGVTEQMEEFVAVLEATLPNFFKGALKLYRQGSKSHLRKTNLKVPPKVETIARFKNSTVWQLENEFYAFALRHFEYVKSRTLKPDLSAKGQQFFYEKIRPK
;
A
#
# COMPACT_ATOMS: atom_id res chain seq x y z
N MET A 1 35.83 -5.27 -30.64
CA MET A 1 34.87 -6.36 -30.91
C MET A 1 35.15 -7.45 -29.87
N SER A 2 34.29 -7.87 -28.96
CA SER A 2 32.87 -7.64 -28.69
C SER A 2 32.66 -7.84 -27.18
N ARG A 3 31.93 -6.92 -26.53
CA ARG A 3 31.48 -7.09 -25.14
C ARG A 3 30.14 -7.82 -25.17
N ASN A 4 30.10 -9.07 -24.73
CA ASN A 4 28.86 -9.80 -24.48
C ASN A 4 28.26 -9.29 -23.15
N ASN A 5 27.13 -8.59 -23.27
CA ASN A 5 26.25 -8.23 -22.17
C ASN A 5 25.30 -9.42 -21.94
N SER A 6 25.58 -10.26 -20.95
CA SER A 6 24.62 -11.25 -20.47
C SER A 6 23.64 -10.56 -19.51
N SER A 7 22.38 -10.49 -19.95
CA SER A 7 21.25 -10.01 -19.18
C SER A 7 21.09 -10.81 -17.88
N GLY A 8 21.34 -10.16 -16.75
CA GLY A 8 21.08 -10.71 -15.42
C GLY A 8 19.60 -11.04 -15.24
N ARG A 9 19.30 -12.33 -15.15
CA ARG A 9 18.00 -12.88 -14.77
C ARG A 9 17.80 -12.61 -13.28
N LEU A 10 17.11 -11.53 -12.94
CA LEU A 10 16.62 -11.29 -11.57
C LEU A 10 15.59 -12.37 -11.24
N SER A 11 16.01 -13.39 -10.46
CA SER A 11 15.07 -14.31 -9.84
C SER A 11 14.41 -13.59 -8.67
N TYR A 12 13.08 -13.41 -8.77
CA TYR A 12 12.29 -12.82 -7.70
C TYR A 12 12.23 -13.82 -6.55
N LYS A 13 12.86 -13.50 -5.41
CA LYS A 13 12.70 -14.26 -4.16
C LYS A 13 11.26 -14.10 -3.65
N GLU A 14 10.51 -15.19 -3.84
CA GLU A 14 9.58 -15.82 -2.89
C GLU A 14 8.55 -14.94 -2.17
N ASP A 15 7.40 -14.72 -2.81
CA ASP A 15 6.12 -14.42 -2.15
C ASP A 15 5.65 -15.66 -1.36
N SER A 16 5.63 -15.65 -0.03
CA SER A 16 5.06 -16.73 0.78
C SER A 16 3.57 -16.47 1.12
N ASP A 17 2.65 -16.94 0.26
CA ASP A 17 1.28 -17.31 0.66
C ASP A 17 1.32 -18.73 1.24
N SER A 18 1.88 -18.86 2.44
CA SER A 18 2.20 -20.16 3.06
C SER A 18 0.98 -20.99 3.53
N ASP A 19 -0.24 -20.44 3.54
CA ASP A 19 -1.46 -21.19 3.93
C ASP A 19 -2.26 -21.73 2.74
N GLU A 20 -1.83 -21.45 1.51
CA GLU A 20 -2.49 -21.96 0.31
C GLU A 20 -1.76 -23.14 -0.32
N VAL A 21 -0.59 -23.49 0.24
CA VAL A 21 0.29 -24.57 -0.19
C VAL A 21 0.44 -25.56 0.95
N VAL A 22 0.32 -26.86 0.66
CA VAL A 22 0.55 -27.90 1.66
C VAL A 22 2.06 -28.03 1.88
N VAL A 23 2.56 -27.60 3.04
CA VAL A 23 3.93 -27.87 3.50
C VAL A 23 3.94 -29.23 4.21
N LYS A 24 4.74 -30.18 3.72
CA LYS A 24 5.02 -31.43 4.45
C LYS A 24 5.75 -31.06 5.75
N LYS A 25 5.17 -31.38 6.91
CA LYS A 25 5.83 -31.21 8.21
C LYS A 25 6.93 -32.27 8.37
N GLU A 26 8.16 -31.83 8.57
CA GLU A 26 9.19 -32.62 9.27
C GLU A 26 9.14 -32.26 10.76
N GLU A 27 9.22 -33.27 11.63
CA GLU A 27 9.18 -33.13 13.09
C GLU A 27 10.47 -32.51 13.64
N PRO A 28 10.41 -31.60 14.63
CA PRO A 28 11.62 -31.13 15.29
C PRO A 28 12.00 -32.02 16.48
N LEU A 29 13.29 -32.39 16.49
CA LEU A 29 14.02 -32.98 17.61
C LEU A 29 14.06 -32.04 18.82
N LYS A 30 14.02 -32.66 20.01
CA LYS A 30 14.06 -32.04 21.34
C LYS A 30 15.44 -31.49 21.66
N GLU A 31 15.51 -30.32 22.32
CA GLU A 31 16.67 -29.92 23.13
C GLU A 31 16.22 -29.27 24.45
N GLU A 32 17.01 -29.54 25.49
CA GLU A 32 16.76 -29.34 26.92
C GLU A 32 17.19 -27.94 27.44
N LYS A 33 16.67 -27.57 28.62
CA LYS A 33 17.03 -26.38 29.41
C LYS A 33 18.13 -26.68 30.45
N PRO A 34 18.80 -25.64 30.98
CA PRO A 34 18.70 -25.34 32.43
C PRO A 34 18.54 -23.80 32.72
N ILE A 35 17.72 -23.30 33.66
CA ILE A 35 17.83 -23.12 35.15
C ILE A 35 19.00 -22.19 35.57
N VAL A 36 18.78 -20.88 35.77
CA VAL A 36 18.55 -20.06 37.01
C VAL A 36 19.80 -19.82 37.87
N GLU A 37 20.15 -18.54 38.13
CA GLU A 37 20.34 -17.99 39.50
C GLU A 37 20.48 -16.45 39.53
N GLU A 38 19.89 -15.86 40.57
CA GLU A 38 19.82 -14.44 40.93
C GLU A 38 21.09 -13.97 41.66
N SER A 39 21.41 -12.67 41.57
CA SER A 39 21.64 -11.81 42.76
C SER A 39 22.02 -10.37 42.39
N ASN A 40 21.30 -9.43 42.99
CA ASN A 40 21.69 -8.05 43.34
C ASN A 40 21.92 -8.07 44.89
N PRO A 41 22.45 -7.05 45.62
CA PRO A 41 22.51 -5.61 45.30
C PRO A 41 23.81 -4.89 45.76
N GLU A 42 23.95 -3.60 45.45
CA GLU A 42 23.99 -2.52 46.46
C GLU A 42 24.34 -1.14 45.90
N VAL A 43 23.74 -0.15 46.56
CA VAL A 43 23.70 1.28 46.31
C VAL A 43 24.90 1.98 46.97
N LYS A 44 25.44 3.04 46.36
CA LYS A 44 26.05 4.14 47.12
C LYS A 44 25.94 5.50 46.43
N VAL A 45 25.29 6.41 47.14
CA VAL A 45 25.09 7.84 46.88
C VAL A 45 26.28 8.64 47.46
N ARG A 46 26.71 9.71 46.76
CA ARG A 46 27.37 10.93 47.29
C ARG A 46 27.33 12.00 46.17
N LYS A 47 26.43 12.99 46.20
CA LYS A 47 26.43 14.32 46.85
C LYS A 47 27.47 15.34 46.36
N GLU A 48 26.91 16.39 45.74
CA GLU A 48 27.22 17.85 45.81
C GLU A 48 28.63 18.36 45.42
N LYS A 49 28.71 19.30 44.46
CA LYS A 49 28.66 20.75 44.73
C LYS A 49 28.75 21.61 43.46
N GLU A 50 27.92 22.64 43.50
CA GLU A 50 27.79 23.82 42.65
C GLU A 50 28.96 24.81 42.88
N LYS A 51 29.36 25.56 41.85
CA LYS A 51 29.73 26.98 41.96
C LYS A 51 29.89 27.68 40.61
N ASP A 52 29.40 28.92 40.64
CA ASP A 52 29.20 29.92 39.62
C ASP A 52 30.46 30.80 39.38
N GLU A 53 30.34 31.73 38.42
CA GLU A 53 31.10 32.97 38.18
C GLU A 53 31.93 33.11 36.88
N THR A 54 31.39 33.97 36.01
CA THR A 54 32.06 34.77 34.96
C THR A 54 33.02 35.84 35.52
N PRO A 55 33.93 36.40 34.69
CA PRO A 55 33.82 37.83 34.39
C PRO A 55 34.17 38.29 32.96
N ARG A 56 33.66 39.49 32.63
CA ARG A 56 33.69 40.30 31.40
C ARG A 56 35.05 40.95 31.03
N LYS A 57 35.13 41.37 29.73
CA LYS A 57 35.73 42.60 29.09
C LYS A 57 36.99 42.46 28.20
N ARG A 58 36.83 42.79 26.90
CA ARG A 58 37.64 43.70 26.02
C ARG A 58 36.98 43.73 24.62
N ILE A 59 36.21 44.76 24.23
CA ILE A 59 36.62 45.99 23.49
C ILE A 59 37.43 45.63 22.23
N SER A 60 36.77 45.51 21.07
CA SER A 60 36.52 46.59 20.08
C SER A 60 37.74 46.94 19.23
N THR A 61 37.83 46.31 18.07
CA THR A 61 38.33 46.86 16.79
C THR A 61 38.13 45.79 15.71
N ASP A 62 36.92 45.65 15.14
CA ASP A 62 36.73 44.83 13.93
C ASP A 62 35.39 45.05 13.19
N LEU A 63 34.55 45.99 13.66
CA LEU A 63 33.19 46.15 13.14
C LEU A 63 33.08 47.16 11.97
N GLU A 64 34.10 48.00 11.73
CA GLU A 64 34.01 49.06 10.71
C GLU A 64 34.63 48.70 9.35
N LYS A 65 35.34 47.58 9.23
CA LYS A 65 35.90 47.11 7.94
C LYS A 65 35.04 46.08 7.18
N LYS A 66 33.95 45.58 7.77
CA LYS A 66 33.05 44.59 7.13
C LYS A 66 31.82 45.20 6.42
N ILE A 67 31.59 46.50 6.53
CA ILE A 67 30.38 47.16 5.97
C ILE A 67 30.62 47.73 4.56
N ALA A 68 31.87 47.84 4.10
CA ALA A 68 32.20 48.43 2.79
C ALA A 68 32.24 47.45 1.61
N SER A 69 32.20 46.12 1.82
CA SER A 69 32.15 45.13 0.73
C SER A 69 30.77 44.46 0.54
N ALA A 70 29.76 44.90 1.30
CA ALA A 70 28.40 44.34 1.26
C ALA A 70 27.44 45.09 0.31
N LYS A 71 27.91 46.13 -0.41
CA LYS A 71 27.06 46.97 -1.28
C LYS A 71 27.23 46.73 -2.79
N THR A 72 28.17 45.87 -3.22
CA THR A 72 28.42 45.62 -4.66
C THR A 72 27.98 44.22 -5.11
N SER A 73 27.57 43.34 -4.20
CA SER A 73 27.00 42.01 -4.51
C SER A 73 25.46 42.00 -4.57
N SER A 74 24.81 43.12 -4.24
CA SER A 74 23.35 43.26 -4.16
C SER A 74 22.67 43.57 -5.51
N GLN A 75 23.42 43.91 -6.57
CA GLN A 75 22.86 44.30 -7.88
C GLN A 75 22.97 43.21 -8.96
N HIS A 76 23.80 42.17 -8.76
CA HIS A 76 23.84 41.02 -9.67
C HIS A 76 22.95 39.85 -9.24
N HIS A 77 22.47 39.85 -7.99
CA HIS A 77 21.60 38.79 -7.46
C HIS A 77 20.10 39.01 -7.78
N SER A 78 19.70 40.24 -8.11
CA SER A 78 18.31 40.60 -8.45
C SER A 78 17.92 40.19 -9.87
N ASP A 79 18.87 40.10 -10.80
CA ASP A 79 18.58 39.82 -12.21
C ASP A 79 18.52 38.31 -12.52
N LEU A 80 19.02 37.46 -11.62
CA LEU A 80 18.88 35.99 -11.69
C LEU A 80 17.62 35.45 -11.00
N LEU A 81 16.94 36.27 -10.19
CA LEU A 81 15.71 35.88 -9.48
C LEU A 81 14.43 36.20 -10.29
N ASN A 82 14.49 37.08 -11.27
CA ASN A 82 13.31 37.51 -12.04
C ASN A 82 12.92 36.57 -13.20
N THR A 83 13.73 35.58 -13.53
CA THR A 83 13.44 34.59 -14.58
C THR A 83 12.74 33.33 -14.04
N GLN A 84 12.42 33.31 -12.74
CA GLN A 84 11.94 32.12 -12.01
C GLN A 84 10.49 32.28 -11.48
N VAL A 85 9.64 32.99 -12.22
CA VAL A 85 8.19 33.10 -11.93
C VAL A 85 7.33 32.59 -13.09
N ASN A 86 7.86 31.62 -13.85
CA ASN A 86 7.05 30.76 -14.72
C ASN A 86 6.84 29.43 -14.00
N GLY A 87 5.58 29.16 -13.63
CA GLY A 87 5.12 28.05 -12.80
C GLY A 87 5.35 26.66 -13.39
N ALA A 88 6.60 26.22 -13.37
CA ALA A 88 7.00 24.83 -13.47
C ALA A 88 8.17 24.58 -12.51
N LEU A 89 7.91 24.60 -11.20
CA LEU A 89 8.81 23.99 -10.22
C LEU A 89 8.68 22.47 -10.32
N LEU A 90 9.29 21.91 -11.36
CA LEU A 90 9.81 20.56 -11.29
C LEU A 90 11.26 20.65 -10.80
N LEU A 91 11.49 20.02 -9.65
CA LEU A 91 12.79 19.53 -9.17
C LEU A 91 13.82 20.61 -8.80
N ASN A 92 13.57 21.31 -7.69
CA ASN A 92 14.65 21.54 -6.73
C ASN A 92 14.40 20.66 -5.51
N SER A 93 15.40 19.84 -5.19
CA SER A 93 15.41 18.85 -4.13
C SER A 93 15.11 19.48 -2.76
N SER A 94 13.83 19.53 -2.40
CA SER A 94 13.40 19.34 -1.01
C SER A 94 14.09 18.07 -0.49
N PRO A 95 14.52 17.99 0.79
CA PRO A 95 14.84 16.70 1.38
C PRO A 95 13.66 15.81 1.03
N SER A 96 13.94 14.69 0.36
CA SER A 96 12.92 13.75 -0.08
C SER A 96 12.00 13.51 1.10
N GLN A 97 10.79 14.06 1.07
CA GLN A 97 9.76 13.64 2.01
C GLN A 97 9.75 12.12 1.85
N ASN A 98 10.04 11.39 2.92
CA ASN A 98 10.02 9.93 2.92
C ASN A 98 8.55 9.53 2.73
N LEU A 99 8.04 9.68 1.50
CA LEU A 99 6.67 9.40 1.14
C LEU A 99 6.47 7.91 1.37
N VAL A 100 5.48 7.59 2.19
CA VAL A 100 5.10 6.20 2.44
C VAL A 100 3.75 5.96 1.80
N LEU A 101 3.74 5.07 0.80
CA LEU A 101 2.54 4.57 0.15
C LEU A 101 2.28 3.16 0.67
N PHE A 102 1.08 2.88 1.16
CA PHE A 102 0.70 1.55 1.60
C PHE A 102 -0.48 1.02 0.78
N TYR A 103 -0.24 -0.09 0.09
CA TYR A 103 -1.25 -0.85 -0.61
C TYR A 103 -1.66 -2.07 0.22
N ASN A 104 -2.69 -1.92 1.04
CA ASN A 104 -3.22 -2.99 1.89
C ASN A 104 -4.12 -3.93 1.07
N ARG A 105 -3.49 -4.63 0.14
CA ARG A 105 -4.09 -5.37 -0.99
C ARG A 105 -5.14 -6.39 -0.56
N VAL A 106 -6.32 -6.30 -1.19
CA VAL A 106 -7.36 -7.33 -1.10
C VAL A 106 -6.96 -8.56 -1.96
N PRO A 107 -7.18 -9.80 -1.50
CA PRO A 107 -6.97 -10.99 -2.30
C PRO A 107 -7.82 -11.04 -3.59
N LYS A 108 -7.21 -11.50 -4.70
CA LYS A 108 -7.85 -11.75 -6.01
C LYS A 108 -8.44 -10.53 -6.73
N THR A 109 -7.86 -9.34 -6.50
CA THR A 109 -8.24 -8.07 -7.16
C THR A 109 -7.20 -7.57 -8.18
N GLY A 110 -6.39 -8.48 -8.74
CA GLY A 110 -5.30 -8.11 -9.67
C GLY A 110 -4.05 -7.55 -8.98
N SER A 111 -3.95 -7.69 -7.66
CA SER A 111 -2.85 -7.16 -6.84
C SER A 111 -1.45 -7.62 -7.29
N THR A 112 -1.27 -8.87 -7.72
CA THR A 112 0.03 -9.34 -8.25
C THR A 112 0.48 -8.58 -9.49
N SER A 113 -0.45 -8.28 -10.40
CA SER A 113 -0.13 -7.51 -11.62
C SER A 113 0.27 -6.07 -11.27
N PHE A 114 -0.52 -5.42 -10.40
CA PHE A 114 -0.24 -4.05 -9.98
C PHE A 114 1.07 -3.91 -9.20
N VAL A 115 1.32 -4.81 -8.23
CA VAL A 115 2.59 -4.82 -7.47
C VAL A 115 3.77 -5.16 -8.38
N GLY A 116 3.58 -5.98 -9.41
CA GLY A 116 4.58 -6.23 -10.45
C GLY A 116 5.07 -4.95 -11.13
N LEU A 117 4.17 -3.99 -11.42
CA LEU A 117 4.55 -2.67 -11.92
C LEU A 117 5.41 -1.91 -10.91
N ALA A 118 5.06 -1.94 -9.62
CA ALA A 118 5.82 -1.25 -8.58
C ALA A 118 7.25 -1.82 -8.49
N TYR A 119 7.43 -3.15 -8.53
CA TYR A 119 8.75 -3.78 -8.55
C TYR A 119 9.56 -3.43 -9.81
N ASP A 120 8.93 -3.40 -10.98
CA ASP A 120 9.63 -3.08 -12.23
C ASP A 120 10.02 -1.58 -12.30
N LEU A 121 9.30 -0.70 -11.59
CA LEU A 121 9.56 0.74 -11.56
C LEU A 121 10.48 1.19 -10.41
N CYS A 122 10.61 0.42 -9.32
CA CYS A 122 11.25 0.89 -8.09
C CYS A 122 12.71 1.32 -8.29
N SER A 123 13.47 0.58 -9.10
CA SER A 123 14.87 0.92 -9.41
C SER A 123 14.97 2.21 -10.23
N LYS A 124 14.06 2.40 -11.20
CA LYS A 124 14.08 3.56 -12.10
C LYS A 124 13.61 4.83 -11.39
N ASN A 125 12.58 4.71 -10.57
CA ASN A 125 11.95 5.83 -9.88
C ASN A 125 12.51 6.05 -8.45
N LYS A 126 13.50 5.25 -8.04
CA LYS A 126 14.28 5.40 -6.80
C LYS A 126 13.44 5.33 -5.52
N PHE A 127 12.58 4.31 -5.42
CA PHE A 127 11.81 4.00 -4.21
C PHE A 127 12.02 2.55 -3.76
N LYS A 128 11.68 2.22 -2.51
CA LYS A 128 11.73 0.85 -1.98
C LYS A 128 10.38 0.18 -2.08
N VAL A 129 10.34 -1.12 -2.35
CA VAL A 129 9.13 -1.95 -2.29
C VAL A 129 9.30 -2.97 -1.17
N LEU A 130 8.35 -3.02 -0.24
CA LEU A 130 8.38 -3.91 0.91
C LEU A 130 7.08 -4.70 1.01
N HIS A 131 7.20 -6.01 1.17
CA HIS A 131 6.06 -6.88 1.45
C HIS A 131 5.87 -7.03 2.96
N VAL A 132 4.63 -6.84 3.42
CA VAL A 132 4.20 -7.04 4.79
C VAL A 132 3.54 -8.40 4.89
N ASN A 133 4.21 -9.35 5.55
CA ASN A 133 3.65 -10.66 5.85
C ASN A 133 3.09 -10.67 7.29
N VAL A 134 1.87 -11.18 7.46
CA VAL A 134 1.22 -11.36 8.75
C VAL A 134 1.10 -12.86 9.01
N SER A 135 1.44 -13.30 10.22
CA SER A 135 1.40 -14.72 10.59
C SER A 135 0.06 -15.35 10.26
N LYS A 136 0.10 -16.55 9.66
CA LYS A 136 -1.07 -17.32 9.21
C LYS A 136 -1.98 -16.54 8.23
N ASN A 137 -1.39 -15.59 7.50
CA ASN A 137 -2.09 -14.71 6.55
C ASN A 137 -3.33 -14.03 7.16
N ALA A 138 -3.30 -13.77 8.47
CA ALA A 138 -4.38 -13.09 9.15
C ALA A 138 -4.54 -11.68 8.60
N HIS A 139 -5.77 -11.26 8.36
CA HIS A 139 -6.05 -9.91 7.85
C HIS A 139 -6.01 -8.84 8.94
N THR A 140 -5.95 -9.24 10.21
CA THR A 140 -5.91 -8.35 11.37
C THR A 140 -4.66 -8.61 12.21
N MET A 141 -4.12 -7.55 12.79
CA MET A 141 -3.03 -7.62 13.77
C MET A 141 -3.55 -7.51 15.21
N SER A 142 -2.80 -8.09 16.16
CA SER A 142 -3.00 -7.85 17.59
C SER A 142 -2.76 -6.36 17.92
N LEU A 143 -3.30 -5.84 19.03
CA LEU A 143 -3.12 -4.42 19.38
C LEU A 143 -1.64 -4.03 19.52
N SER A 144 -0.80 -4.92 20.08
CA SER A 144 0.64 -4.69 20.22
C SER A 144 1.34 -4.66 18.86
N ASP A 145 0.95 -5.55 17.93
CA ASP A 145 1.52 -5.55 16.58
C ASP A 145 1.00 -4.40 15.72
N GLN A 146 -0.25 -3.95 15.92
CA GLN A 146 -0.76 -2.71 15.32
C GLN A 146 0.11 -1.52 15.73
N PHE A 147 0.43 -1.38 17.02
CA PHE A 147 1.32 -0.32 17.51
C PHE A 147 2.72 -0.42 16.89
N ARG A 148 3.33 -1.60 16.89
CA ARG A 148 4.66 -1.84 16.28
C ARG A 148 4.66 -1.54 14.80
N PHE A 149 3.65 -2.03 14.07
CA PHE A 149 3.50 -1.82 12.64
C PHE A 149 3.36 -0.33 12.32
N ALA A 150 2.48 0.38 13.04
CA ALA A 150 2.28 1.81 12.86
C ALA A 150 3.58 2.58 13.10
N ARG A 151 4.29 2.30 14.21
CA ARG A 151 5.57 2.99 14.49
C ARG A 151 6.64 2.68 13.46
N ASN A 152 6.80 1.41 13.06
CA ASN A 152 7.81 1.00 12.09
C ASN A 152 7.57 1.68 10.74
N LEU A 153 6.35 1.61 10.22
CA LEU A 153 6.03 2.14 8.90
C LEU A 153 6.12 3.68 8.85
N SER A 154 5.83 4.38 9.95
CA SER A 154 5.95 5.84 10.01
C SER A 154 7.37 6.36 10.29
N HIS A 155 8.23 5.59 10.96
CA HIS A 155 9.52 6.08 11.45
C HIS A 155 10.74 5.39 10.82
N TRP A 156 10.57 4.31 10.05
CA TRP A 156 11.69 3.72 9.32
C TRP A 156 12.21 4.69 8.26
N ASP A 157 13.40 5.23 8.49
CA ASP A 157 14.09 6.07 7.54
C ASP A 157 14.89 5.21 6.55
N LEU A 158 14.21 4.74 5.51
CA LEU A 158 14.81 3.98 4.42
C LEU A 158 15.59 4.87 3.42
N LYS A 159 15.74 6.18 3.72
CA LYS A 159 16.41 7.19 2.88
C LYS A 159 15.81 7.33 1.48
N GLN A 160 14.61 6.78 1.26
CA GLN A 160 13.89 6.77 -0.01
C GLN A 160 12.37 6.68 0.24
N PRO A 161 11.54 7.19 -0.69
CA PRO A 161 10.12 6.85 -0.71
C PRO A 161 9.92 5.34 -0.66
N SER A 162 8.85 4.90 -0.02
CA SER A 162 8.63 3.49 0.28
C SER A 162 7.20 3.07 -0.05
N PHE A 163 7.10 1.97 -0.80
CA PHE A 163 5.87 1.32 -1.19
C PHE A 163 5.73 0.03 -0.38
N TYR A 164 4.85 0.02 0.59
CA TYR A 164 4.49 -1.17 1.34
C TYR A 164 3.29 -1.84 0.68
N HIS A 165 3.24 -3.18 0.70
CA HIS A 165 2.04 -3.91 0.32
C HIS A 165 1.87 -5.17 1.17
N GLY A 166 0.63 -5.57 1.44
CA GLY A 166 0.35 -6.78 2.20
C GLY A 166 -1.15 -6.99 2.43
N HIS A 167 -1.51 -8.22 2.81
CA HIS A 167 -2.90 -8.63 3.05
C HIS A 167 -3.38 -8.25 4.46
N VAL A 168 -3.49 -6.94 4.71
CA VAL A 168 -3.86 -6.38 6.02
C VAL A 168 -5.08 -5.47 5.86
N ALA A 169 -6.02 -5.52 6.78
CA ALA A 169 -7.12 -4.57 6.82
C ALA A 169 -6.64 -3.16 7.18
N TYR A 170 -7.47 -2.16 6.91
CA TYR A 170 -7.17 -0.77 7.23
C TYR A 170 -6.78 -0.62 8.70
N LEU A 171 -5.67 0.07 8.94
CA LEU A 171 -5.21 0.43 10.27
C LEU A 171 -5.22 1.95 10.39
N ASP A 172 -5.86 2.44 11.44
CA ASP A 172 -5.81 3.86 11.78
C ASP A 172 -4.55 4.15 12.61
N PHE A 173 -3.56 4.77 11.95
CA PHE A 173 -2.28 5.12 12.57
C PHE A 173 -2.43 6.25 13.60
N THR A 174 -3.48 7.07 13.49
CA THR A 174 -3.70 8.20 14.38
C THR A 174 -3.98 7.74 15.81
N LYS A 175 -4.56 6.53 15.98
CA LYS A 175 -4.75 5.87 17.28
C LYS A 175 -3.44 5.63 18.04
N PHE A 176 -2.31 5.62 17.34
CA PHE A 176 -0.98 5.35 17.91
C PHE A 176 -0.08 6.58 17.86
N SER A 177 -0.64 7.77 17.60
CA SER A 177 0.12 9.02 17.41
C SER A 177 1.21 8.89 16.33
N SER A 178 0.96 8.05 15.33
CA SER A 178 1.88 7.81 14.21
C SER A 178 1.37 8.52 12.95
N PRO A 179 2.25 9.16 12.16
CA PRO A 179 1.90 9.68 10.84
C PRO A 179 1.27 8.60 9.95
N SER A 180 0.10 8.88 9.37
CA SER A 180 -0.55 7.93 8.46
C SER A 180 0.17 7.90 7.10
N PRO A 181 0.40 6.71 6.51
CA PRO A 181 0.84 6.63 5.13
C PRO A 181 -0.29 7.03 4.17
N MET A 182 0.06 7.30 2.93
CA MET A 182 -0.94 7.37 1.86
C MET A 182 -1.45 5.95 1.61
N PHE A 183 -2.76 5.73 1.75
CA PHE A 183 -3.36 4.44 1.41
C PHE A 183 -3.87 4.45 -0.04
N ILE A 184 -3.67 3.35 -0.75
CA ILE A 184 -4.32 3.08 -2.03
C ILE A 184 -4.87 1.66 -2.00
N ASN A 185 -5.86 1.36 -2.86
CA ASN A 185 -6.33 -0.01 -3.00
C ASN A 185 -6.96 -0.29 -4.38
N LEU A 186 -7.17 -1.57 -4.65
CA LEU A 186 -7.91 -2.10 -5.78
C LEU A 186 -8.89 -3.14 -5.28
N ILE A 187 -10.17 -2.92 -5.60
CA ILE A 187 -11.25 -3.86 -5.29
C ILE A 187 -11.81 -4.48 -6.58
N ARG A 188 -12.66 -5.49 -6.45
CA ARG A 188 -13.26 -6.20 -7.57
C ARG A 188 -14.75 -6.44 -7.31
N GLN A 189 -15.52 -6.70 -8.36
CA GLN A 189 -16.87 -7.23 -8.21
C GLN A 189 -16.86 -8.44 -7.21
N PRO A 190 -17.65 -8.41 -6.12
CA PRO A 190 -17.49 -9.34 -5.00
C PRO A 190 -17.64 -10.82 -5.35
N LEU A 191 -18.65 -11.17 -6.14
CA LEU A 191 -18.91 -12.55 -6.56
C LEU A 191 -17.84 -13.04 -7.53
N GLU A 192 -17.40 -12.21 -8.48
CA GLU A 192 -16.30 -12.58 -9.36
C GLU A 192 -15.00 -12.82 -8.61
N ARG A 193 -14.72 -12.00 -7.58
CA ARG A 193 -13.57 -12.16 -6.68
C ARG A 193 -13.63 -13.51 -5.97
N MET A 194 -14.78 -13.84 -5.39
CA MET A 194 -15.00 -15.11 -4.68
C MET A 194 -14.88 -16.32 -5.61
N VAL A 195 -15.48 -16.26 -6.80
CA VAL A 195 -15.38 -17.32 -7.82
C VAL A 195 -13.93 -17.49 -8.28
N SER A 196 -13.20 -16.39 -8.50
CA SER A 196 -11.78 -16.44 -8.83
C SER A 196 -10.95 -17.10 -7.72
N TYR A 197 -11.27 -16.85 -6.46
CA TYR A 197 -10.63 -17.47 -5.30
C TYR A 197 -10.95 -18.97 -5.20
N TYR A 198 -12.22 -19.35 -5.34
CA TYR A 198 -12.69 -20.73 -5.27
C TYR A 198 -11.96 -21.64 -6.26
N TYR A 199 -11.88 -21.20 -7.52
CA TYR A 199 -11.21 -21.97 -8.56
C TYR A 199 -9.69 -21.92 -8.47
N PHE A 200 -9.14 -20.83 -7.94
CA PHE A 200 -7.71 -20.72 -7.68
C PHE A 200 -7.23 -21.77 -6.66
N LEU A 201 -8.00 -22.05 -5.60
CA LEU A 201 -7.65 -23.10 -4.65
C LEU A 201 -7.66 -24.53 -5.25
N ARG A 202 -8.33 -24.72 -6.40
CA ARG A 202 -8.48 -26.01 -7.09
C ARG A 202 -7.52 -26.19 -8.26
N TYR A 203 -7.29 -25.13 -9.02
CA TYR A 203 -6.56 -25.18 -10.29
C TYR A 203 -5.26 -24.37 -10.29
N GLY A 204 -4.98 -23.63 -9.22
CA GLY A 204 -3.80 -22.79 -9.12
C GLY A 204 -3.82 -21.57 -10.03
N ASP A 205 -2.63 -21.06 -10.30
CA ASP A 205 -2.41 -19.89 -11.14
C ASP A 205 -1.26 -20.13 -12.13
N ASP A 206 -1.15 -19.26 -13.12
CA ASP A 206 -0.11 -19.26 -14.15
C ASP A 206 1.22 -18.66 -13.69
N PHE A 207 1.26 -17.99 -12.53
CA PHE A 207 2.43 -17.29 -12.00
C PHE A 207 3.35 -18.24 -11.23
N ARG A 208 2.78 -19.20 -10.50
CA ARG A 208 3.45 -20.23 -9.72
C ARG A 208 2.74 -21.57 -9.95
N PRO A 209 2.86 -22.16 -11.16
CA PRO A 209 2.12 -23.36 -11.54
C PRO A 209 2.55 -24.62 -10.77
N HIS A 210 3.78 -24.63 -10.23
CA HIS A 210 4.32 -25.79 -9.50
C HIS A 210 3.82 -25.91 -8.07
N LEU A 211 3.14 -24.89 -7.54
CA LEU A 211 2.62 -24.94 -6.17
C LEU A 211 1.31 -25.72 -6.10
N ILE A 212 1.33 -26.77 -5.28
CA ILE A 212 0.13 -27.55 -5.01
C ILE A 212 -0.79 -26.75 -4.09
N ARG A 213 -2.02 -26.51 -4.56
CA ARG A 213 -3.00 -25.74 -3.81
C ARG A 213 -3.78 -26.62 -2.84
N ARG A 214 -4.23 -26.03 -1.74
CA ARG A 214 -4.94 -26.71 -0.65
C ARG A 214 -6.12 -27.59 -1.08
N LYS A 215 -6.83 -27.22 -2.16
CA LYS A 215 -7.99 -27.96 -2.69
C LYS A 215 -7.73 -28.56 -4.08
N GLN A 216 -6.47 -28.69 -4.48
CA GLN A 216 -6.14 -29.29 -5.77
C GLN A 216 -6.63 -30.72 -5.85
N GLY A 217 -7.23 -31.08 -7.00
CA GLY A 217 -7.88 -32.38 -7.21
C GLY A 217 -9.38 -32.40 -6.90
N ASN A 218 -9.91 -31.42 -6.15
CA ASN A 218 -11.35 -31.23 -6.03
C ASN A 218 -11.90 -30.60 -7.33
N LYS A 219 -12.77 -31.34 -8.03
CA LYS A 219 -13.38 -30.93 -9.31
C LYS A 219 -14.80 -30.39 -9.18
N THR A 220 -15.35 -30.29 -7.96
CA THR A 220 -16.70 -29.76 -7.72
C THR A 220 -16.79 -28.33 -8.24
N SER A 221 -17.78 -28.05 -9.08
CA SER A 221 -18.00 -26.70 -9.62
C SER A 221 -18.47 -25.75 -8.52
N PHE A 222 -18.33 -24.44 -8.73
CA PHE A 222 -18.84 -23.45 -7.78
C PHE A 222 -20.36 -23.57 -7.63
N ASP A 223 -21.07 -23.83 -8.73
CA ASP A 223 -22.53 -24.01 -8.72
C ASP A 223 -22.96 -25.23 -7.92
N ASP A 224 -22.28 -26.37 -8.08
CA ASP A 224 -22.59 -27.60 -7.33
C ASP A 224 -22.29 -27.42 -5.84
N CYS A 225 -21.15 -26.78 -5.51
CA CYS A 225 -20.81 -26.42 -4.14
C CYS A 225 -21.95 -25.62 -3.49
N VAL A 226 -22.44 -24.58 -4.19
CA VAL A 226 -23.51 -23.72 -3.68
C VAL A 226 -24.79 -24.52 -3.54
N LYS A 227 -25.18 -25.29 -4.56
CA LYS A 227 -26.38 -26.14 -4.55
C LYS A 227 -26.39 -27.11 -3.37
N GLU A 228 -25.25 -27.72 -3.06
CA GLU A 228 -25.06 -28.64 -1.94
C GLU A 228 -24.96 -27.94 -0.57
N GLY A 229 -24.83 -26.62 -0.53
CA GLY A 229 -24.73 -25.85 0.71
C GLY A 229 -23.39 -26.04 1.44
N GLN A 230 -22.31 -26.28 0.70
CA GLN A 230 -20.98 -26.46 1.29
C GLN A 230 -20.46 -25.17 1.92
N ALA A 231 -19.78 -25.28 3.07
CA ALA A 231 -19.33 -24.12 3.84
C ALA A 231 -18.37 -23.18 3.08
N GLU A 232 -17.59 -23.67 2.11
CA GLU A 232 -16.61 -22.85 1.38
C GLU A 232 -17.24 -21.87 0.38
N CYS A 233 -18.46 -22.15 -0.06
CA CYS A 233 -19.23 -21.32 -1.00
C CYS A 233 -20.47 -20.70 -0.34
N ASP A 234 -20.50 -20.66 1.00
CA ASP A 234 -21.50 -19.94 1.76
C ASP A 234 -21.48 -18.44 1.41
N PRO A 235 -22.66 -17.77 1.25
CA PRO A 235 -22.74 -16.34 0.97
C PRO A 235 -21.97 -15.45 1.96
N ASN A 236 -21.82 -15.85 3.21
CA ASN A 236 -21.04 -15.09 4.20
C ASN A 236 -19.56 -14.97 3.84
N ASN A 237 -19.01 -15.90 3.05
CA ASN A 237 -17.61 -15.84 2.59
C ASN A 237 -17.37 -14.74 1.53
N LEU A 238 -18.42 -14.06 1.04
CA LEU A 238 -18.24 -12.84 0.24
C LEU A 238 -17.65 -11.69 1.06
N TRP A 239 -17.96 -11.65 2.36
CA TRP A 239 -17.60 -10.57 3.28
C TRP A 239 -16.08 -10.49 3.44
N LEU A 240 -15.44 -9.59 2.69
CA LEU A 240 -13.99 -9.44 2.69
C LEU A 240 -13.55 -8.01 2.37
N GLN A 241 -14.14 -7.38 1.34
CA GLN A 241 -13.69 -6.06 0.93
C GLN A 241 -14.18 -5.03 1.93
N VAL A 242 -15.43 -5.13 2.41
CA VAL A 242 -15.93 -4.26 3.48
C VAL A 242 -15.03 -4.30 4.73
N PRO A 243 -14.71 -5.46 5.33
CA PRO A 243 -13.81 -5.50 6.49
C PRO A 243 -12.40 -4.96 6.20
N PHE A 244 -11.86 -5.18 5.01
CA PHE A 244 -10.54 -4.64 4.63
C PHE A 244 -10.48 -3.11 4.70
N PHE A 245 -11.59 -2.41 4.45
CA PHE A 245 -11.68 -0.95 4.55
C PHE A 245 -12.21 -0.48 5.90
N CYS A 246 -13.11 -1.24 6.53
CA CYS A 246 -13.61 -0.95 7.88
C CYS A 246 -12.47 -1.02 8.91
N GLY A 247 -11.60 -2.03 8.80
CA GLY A 247 -10.36 -2.13 9.55
C GLY A 247 -10.37 -3.20 10.65
N HIS A 248 -9.74 -2.87 11.78
CA HIS A 248 -9.44 -3.82 12.86
C HIS A 248 -10.52 -3.91 13.95
N HIS A 249 -11.66 -3.24 13.80
CA HIS A 249 -12.75 -3.33 14.78
C HIS A 249 -13.45 -4.69 14.68
N ALA A 250 -13.91 -5.26 15.80
CA ALA A 250 -14.53 -6.59 15.82
C ALA A 250 -15.74 -6.68 14.87
N ASP A 251 -16.63 -5.69 14.93
CA ASP A 251 -17.84 -5.63 14.09
C ASP A 251 -17.54 -5.53 12.58
N CYS A 252 -16.34 -5.11 12.19
CA CYS A 252 -15.93 -5.15 10.79
C CYS A 252 -15.99 -6.58 10.22
N TRP A 253 -15.72 -7.57 11.06
CA TRP A 253 -15.58 -8.98 10.70
C TRP A 253 -16.85 -9.80 10.96
N THR A 254 -17.96 -9.15 11.32
CA THR A 254 -19.28 -9.77 11.38
C THR A 254 -19.94 -9.67 10.01
N PRO A 255 -20.17 -10.78 9.28
CA PRO A 255 -20.75 -10.74 7.95
C PRO A 255 -22.12 -10.04 7.93
N GLY A 256 -22.29 -9.12 6.99
CA GLY A 256 -23.57 -8.42 6.79
C GLY A 256 -23.82 -7.28 7.78
N ASN A 257 -22.84 -6.90 8.59
CA ASN A 257 -22.97 -5.79 9.53
C ASN A 257 -23.04 -4.43 8.79
N SER A 258 -24.16 -3.71 8.95
CA SER A 258 -24.39 -2.44 8.27
C SER A 258 -23.51 -1.30 8.77
N TRP A 259 -23.15 -1.29 10.05
CA TRP A 259 -22.21 -0.30 10.59
C TRP A 259 -20.83 -0.46 9.96
N ALA A 260 -20.36 -1.70 9.80
CA ALA A 260 -19.08 -1.98 9.15
C ALA A 260 -19.05 -1.50 7.69
N TYR A 261 -20.15 -1.69 6.97
CA TYR A 261 -20.33 -1.16 5.61
C TYR A 261 -20.24 0.37 5.57
N GLU A 262 -20.94 1.08 6.45
CA GLU A 262 -20.86 2.55 6.47
C GLU A 262 -19.47 3.05 6.88
N GLN A 263 -18.85 2.41 7.87
CA GLN A 263 -17.50 2.74 8.29
C GLN A 263 -16.48 2.51 7.16
N ALA A 264 -16.64 1.44 6.37
CA ALA A 264 -15.79 1.19 5.20
C ALA A 264 -15.91 2.31 4.16
N LYS A 265 -17.11 2.83 3.89
CA LYS A 265 -17.32 3.98 2.98
C LYS A 265 -16.66 5.25 3.50
N ILE A 266 -16.83 5.53 4.79
CA ILE A 266 -16.21 6.67 5.47
C ILE A 266 -14.69 6.58 5.34
N ASN A 267 -14.11 5.41 5.62
CA ASN A 267 -12.67 5.19 5.51
C ASN A 267 -12.18 5.32 4.06
N LEU A 268 -12.92 4.76 3.09
CA LEU A 268 -12.57 4.88 1.67
C LEU A 268 -12.43 6.35 1.24
N VAL A 269 -13.37 7.21 1.62
CA VAL A 269 -13.33 8.64 1.24
C VAL A 269 -12.28 9.42 2.04
N ASN A 270 -12.16 9.16 3.33
CA ASN A 270 -11.39 10.02 4.23
C ASN A 270 -9.93 9.58 4.41
N LYS A 271 -9.62 8.31 4.14
CA LYS A 271 -8.34 7.69 4.53
C LYS A 271 -7.54 7.14 3.34
N TYR A 272 -8.18 6.91 2.20
CA TYR A 272 -7.53 6.45 0.99
C TYR A 272 -7.31 7.60 0.01
N LEU A 273 -6.11 7.67 -0.57
CA LEU A 273 -5.79 8.60 -1.65
C LEU A 273 -6.62 8.30 -2.90
N VAL A 274 -6.68 7.03 -3.29
CA VAL A 274 -7.52 6.55 -4.40
C VAL A 274 -7.75 5.05 -4.26
N VAL A 275 -8.97 4.62 -4.59
CA VAL A 275 -9.36 3.22 -4.70
C VAL A 275 -9.84 2.98 -6.11
N GLY A 276 -9.19 2.08 -6.83
CA GLY A 276 -9.62 1.66 -8.16
C GLY A 276 -10.43 0.36 -8.13
N VAL A 277 -10.87 -0.05 -9.31
CA VAL A 277 -11.47 -1.37 -9.52
C VAL A 277 -10.61 -2.21 -10.47
N THR A 278 -10.59 -3.53 -10.30
CA THR A 278 -9.81 -4.45 -11.13
C THR A 278 -10.15 -4.33 -12.61
N GLU A 279 -11.42 -4.08 -12.93
CA GLU A 279 -11.93 -3.96 -14.30
C GLU A 279 -11.42 -2.68 -15.03
N GLN A 280 -10.90 -1.69 -14.28
CA GLN A 280 -10.36 -0.42 -14.79
C GLN A 280 -8.92 -0.19 -14.29
N MET A 281 -8.12 -1.26 -14.31
CA MET A 281 -6.73 -1.24 -13.84
C MET A 281 -5.86 -0.26 -14.65
N GLU A 282 -6.09 -0.16 -15.96
CA GLU A 282 -5.32 0.73 -16.84
C GLU A 282 -5.51 2.20 -16.42
N GLU A 283 -6.75 2.59 -16.20
CA GLU A 283 -7.14 3.93 -15.78
C GLU A 283 -6.65 4.20 -14.35
N PHE A 284 -6.69 3.21 -13.46
CA PHE A 284 -6.13 3.33 -12.12
C PHE A 284 -4.63 3.60 -12.14
N VAL A 285 -3.89 2.87 -12.98
CA VAL A 285 -2.45 3.10 -13.19
C VAL A 285 -2.19 4.50 -13.76
N ALA A 286 -3.01 4.97 -14.71
CA ALA A 286 -2.89 6.31 -15.27
C ALA A 286 -3.16 7.41 -14.23
N VAL A 287 -4.18 7.25 -13.39
CA VAL A 287 -4.47 8.17 -12.27
C VAL A 287 -3.29 8.24 -11.31
N LEU A 288 -2.69 7.09 -10.96
CA LEU A 288 -1.53 7.04 -10.09
C LEU A 288 -0.27 7.63 -10.72
N GLU A 289 -0.02 7.44 -12.01
CA GLU A 289 1.09 8.06 -12.73
C GLU A 289 0.95 9.60 -12.76
N ALA A 290 -0.27 10.11 -12.96
CA ALA A 290 -0.55 11.55 -12.91
C ALA A 290 -0.43 12.15 -11.50
N THR A 291 -0.79 11.37 -10.46
CA THR A 291 -0.89 11.87 -9.08
C THR A 291 0.40 11.69 -8.28
N LEU A 292 1.08 10.55 -8.45
CA LEU A 292 2.28 10.15 -7.69
C LEU A 292 3.43 9.74 -8.64
N PRO A 293 3.95 10.67 -9.48
CA PRO A 293 5.00 10.35 -10.45
C PRO A 293 6.30 9.83 -9.79
N ASN A 294 6.57 10.16 -8.53
CA ASN A 294 7.71 9.63 -7.77
C ASN A 294 7.68 8.10 -7.65
N PHE A 295 6.49 7.49 -7.66
CA PHE A 295 6.33 6.04 -7.66
C PHE A 295 6.04 5.51 -9.08
N PHE A 296 5.14 6.18 -9.81
CA PHE A 296 4.48 5.58 -10.98
C PHE A 296 4.84 6.22 -12.32
N LYS A 297 5.85 7.09 -12.40
CA LYS A 297 6.32 7.62 -13.70
C LYS A 297 6.70 6.47 -14.65
N GLY A 298 6.07 6.42 -15.81
CA GLY A 298 6.20 5.39 -16.82
C GLY A 298 5.33 4.15 -16.60
N ALA A 299 4.44 4.13 -15.60
CA ALA A 299 3.64 2.96 -15.27
C ALA A 299 2.62 2.58 -16.34
N LEU A 300 1.91 3.56 -16.92
CA LEU A 300 0.91 3.29 -17.96
C LEU A 300 1.55 2.69 -19.21
N LYS A 301 2.70 3.24 -19.62
CA LYS A 301 3.49 2.68 -20.73
C LYS A 301 3.90 1.24 -20.44
N LEU A 302 4.42 0.99 -19.24
CA LEU A 302 4.83 -0.36 -18.83
C LEU A 302 3.65 -1.33 -18.78
N TYR A 303 2.49 -0.88 -18.31
CA TYR A 303 1.27 -1.68 -18.26
C TYR A 303 0.79 -2.08 -19.67
N ARG A 304 0.78 -1.14 -20.62
CA ARG A 304 0.37 -1.41 -22.01
C ARG A 304 1.33 -2.32 -22.77
N GLN A 305 2.64 -2.22 -22.47
CA GLN A 305 3.69 -2.96 -23.20
C GLN A 305 4.05 -4.29 -22.55
N GLY A 306 3.77 -4.46 -21.26
CA GLY A 306 4.26 -5.58 -20.47
C GLY A 306 3.45 -6.85 -20.71
N SER A 307 4.15 -7.96 -21.00
CA SER A 307 3.58 -9.31 -20.89
C SER A 307 3.13 -9.68 -19.46
N LYS A 308 3.52 -8.86 -18.47
CA LYS A 308 3.19 -8.95 -17.04
C LYS A 308 1.97 -8.12 -16.62
N SER A 309 1.20 -7.55 -17.56
CA SER A 309 0.00 -6.75 -17.24
C SER A 309 -1.15 -7.57 -16.65
N HIS A 310 -1.12 -8.90 -16.86
CA HIS A 310 -2.11 -9.84 -16.35
C HIS A 310 -1.47 -11.08 -15.73
N LEU A 311 -0.72 -10.90 -14.65
CA LEU A 311 -0.13 -11.98 -13.87
C LEU A 311 -1.16 -12.65 -12.95
N ARG A 312 -0.93 -13.94 -12.66
CA ARG A 312 -1.64 -14.75 -11.68
C ARG A 312 -3.11 -14.98 -12.05
N LYS A 313 -3.34 -15.31 -13.32
CA LYS A 313 -4.67 -15.74 -13.80
C LYS A 313 -4.97 -17.11 -13.21
N THR A 314 -6.21 -17.29 -12.75
CA THR A 314 -6.69 -18.62 -12.36
C THR A 314 -6.77 -19.48 -13.62
N ASN A 315 -6.13 -20.66 -13.62
CA ASN A 315 -5.99 -21.52 -14.80
C ASN A 315 -7.34 -21.95 -15.41
N LEU A 316 -8.33 -22.21 -14.57
CA LEU A 316 -9.69 -22.52 -15.00
C LEU A 316 -10.69 -21.74 -14.16
N LYS A 317 -11.64 -21.06 -14.81
CA LYS A 317 -12.73 -20.36 -14.15
C LYS A 317 -14.01 -20.60 -14.94
N VAL A 318 -15.04 -21.12 -14.26
CA VAL A 318 -16.37 -21.29 -14.86
C VAL A 318 -17.26 -20.16 -14.35
N PRO A 319 -17.96 -19.41 -15.23
CA PRO A 319 -18.95 -18.43 -14.81
C PRO A 319 -20.10 -19.11 -14.03
N PRO A 320 -20.56 -18.55 -12.90
CA PRO A 320 -21.70 -19.10 -12.17
C PRO A 320 -22.99 -19.08 -12.98
N LYS A 321 -23.87 -20.05 -12.73
CA LYS A 321 -25.22 -20.11 -13.28
C LYS A 321 -26.11 -19.02 -12.69
N VAL A 322 -27.18 -18.67 -13.42
CA VAL A 322 -28.15 -17.64 -13.02
C VAL A 322 -28.78 -17.95 -11.65
N GLU A 323 -29.10 -19.22 -11.39
CA GLU A 323 -29.66 -19.67 -10.10
C GLU A 323 -28.69 -19.42 -8.93
N THR A 324 -27.40 -19.72 -9.12
CA THR A 324 -26.35 -19.44 -8.14
C THR A 324 -26.24 -17.95 -7.89
N ILE A 325 -26.22 -17.13 -8.95
CA ILE A 325 -26.16 -15.66 -8.83
C ILE A 325 -27.37 -15.16 -8.04
N ALA A 326 -28.58 -15.65 -8.33
CA ALA A 326 -29.81 -15.25 -7.63
C ALA A 326 -29.73 -15.57 -6.12
N ARG A 327 -29.19 -16.74 -5.75
CA ARG A 327 -29.00 -17.10 -4.35
C ARG A 327 -28.07 -16.13 -3.61
N PHE A 328 -26.97 -15.71 -4.23
CA PHE A 328 -26.09 -14.71 -3.63
C PHE A 328 -26.77 -13.34 -3.52
N LYS A 329 -27.49 -12.91 -4.58
CA LYS A 329 -28.18 -11.62 -4.59
C LYS A 329 -29.20 -11.44 -3.46
N ASN A 330 -29.80 -12.55 -3.00
CA ASN A 330 -30.74 -12.54 -1.88
C ASN A 330 -30.08 -12.39 -0.50
N SER A 331 -28.76 -12.49 -0.40
CA SER A 331 -28.05 -12.34 0.88
C SER A 331 -27.72 -10.87 1.19
N THR A 332 -27.90 -10.46 2.45
CA THR A 332 -27.49 -9.12 2.94
C THR A 332 -25.99 -8.89 2.72
N VAL A 333 -25.17 -9.94 2.87
CA VAL A 333 -23.73 -9.87 2.65
C VAL A 333 -23.40 -9.45 1.22
N TRP A 334 -24.03 -10.07 0.22
CA TRP A 334 -23.84 -9.68 -1.18
C TRP A 334 -24.31 -8.26 -1.43
N GLN A 335 -25.48 -7.87 -0.89
CA GLN A 335 -26.04 -6.52 -1.08
C GLN A 335 -25.07 -5.44 -0.59
N LEU A 336 -24.53 -5.59 0.62
CA LEU A 336 -23.60 -4.64 1.21
C LEU A 336 -22.23 -4.62 0.51
N GLU A 337 -21.66 -5.79 0.18
CA GLU A 337 -20.40 -5.87 -0.58
C GLU A 337 -20.55 -5.29 -1.99
N ASN A 338 -21.66 -5.56 -2.66
CA ASN A 338 -21.93 -5.07 -4.01
C ASN A 338 -22.18 -3.56 -4.01
N GLU A 339 -22.91 -3.04 -3.02
CA GLU A 339 -23.11 -1.60 -2.88
C GLU A 339 -21.79 -0.89 -2.54
N PHE A 340 -20.94 -1.48 -1.69
CA PHE A 340 -19.60 -0.94 -1.43
C PHE A 340 -18.75 -0.87 -2.71
N TYR A 341 -18.76 -1.93 -3.52
CA TYR A 341 -18.11 -1.94 -4.83
C TYR A 341 -18.67 -0.86 -5.76
N ALA A 342 -19.99 -0.75 -5.89
CA ALA A 342 -20.64 0.25 -6.74
C ALA A 342 -20.34 1.68 -6.28
N PHE A 343 -20.29 1.91 -4.97
CA PHE A 343 -19.88 3.18 -4.38
C PHE A 343 -18.43 3.55 -4.75
N ALA A 344 -17.49 2.62 -4.54
CA ALA A 344 -16.08 2.83 -4.88
C ALA A 344 -15.86 3.04 -6.38
N LEU A 345 -16.57 2.30 -7.24
CA LEU A 345 -16.54 2.48 -8.69
C LEU A 345 -17.00 3.89 -9.09
N ARG A 346 -18.15 4.35 -8.58
CA ARG A 346 -18.65 5.70 -8.86
C ARG A 346 -17.66 6.78 -8.40
N HIS A 347 -17.06 6.59 -7.22
CA HIS A 347 -16.06 7.50 -6.70
C HIS A 347 -14.79 7.54 -7.57
N PHE A 348 -14.30 6.37 -7.98
CA PHE A 348 -13.14 6.24 -8.86
C PHE A 348 -13.38 6.88 -10.22
N GLU A 349 -14.54 6.64 -10.84
CA GLU A 349 -14.95 7.27 -12.10
C GLU A 349 -14.93 8.80 -12.00
N TYR A 350 -15.44 9.34 -10.90
CA TYR A 350 -15.38 10.78 -10.64
C TYR A 350 -13.94 11.27 -10.58
N VAL A 351 -13.08 10.64 -9.77
CA VAL A 351 -11.65 11.00 -9.66
C VAL A 351 -10.96 10.92 -11.03
N LYS A 352 -11.15 9.83 -11.77
CA LYS A 352 -10.63 9.63 -13.13
C LYS A 352 -11.03 10.78 -14.05
N SER A 353 -12.32 11.13 -14.07
CA SER A 353 -12.87 12.19 -14.93
C SER A 353 -12.28 13.57 -14.62
N ARG A 354 -11.86 13.82 -13.37
CA ARG A 354 -11.24 15.08 -12.94
C ARG A 354 -9.74 15.10 -13.19
N THR A 355 -9.07 13.95 -13.15
CA THR A 355 -7.61 13.84 -13.28
C THR A 355 -7.12 13.67 -14.72
N LEU A 356 -7.86 12.90 -15.55
CA LEU A 356 -7.39 12.45 -16.86
C LEU A 356 -8.23 13.00 -18.03
N LYS A 357 -7.60 13.14 -19.19
CA LYS A 357 -8.24 13.34 -20.49
C LYS A 357 -8.70 11.97 -21.06
N PRO A 358 -9.53 11.94 -22.13
CA PRO A 358 -10.00 10.69 -22.73
C PRO A 358 -8.90 9.73 -23.21
N ASP A 359 -7.71 10.25 -23.54
CA ASP A 359 -6.54 9.46 -23.94
C ASP A 359 -5.71 8.92 -22.75
N LEU A 360 -6.21 9.09 -21.51
CA LEU A 360 -5.55 8.80 -20.24
C LEU A 360 -4.32 9.64 -19.93
N SER A 361 -4.10 10.75 -20.65
CA SER A 361 -3.09 11.74 -20.28
C SER A 361 -3.58 12.64 -19.14
N ALA A 362 -2.66 13.16 -18.32
CA ALA A 362 -3.01 14.05 -17.22
C ALA A 362 -3.57 15.39 -17.74
N LYS A 363 -4.59 15.94 -17.07
CA LYS A 363 -5.11 17.29 -17.39
C LYS A 363 -4.13 18.42 -17.06
N GLY A 364 -3.15 18.16 -16.20
CA GLY A 364 -2.19 19.17 -15.73
C GLY A 364 -2.77 20.06 -14.63
N GLN A 365 -2.00 21.07 -14.23
CA GLN A 365 -2.39 22.01 -13.19
C GLN A 365 -3.53 22.93 -13.68
N GLN A 366 -4.63 22.97 -12.93
CA GLN A 366 -5.83 23.79 -13.25
C GLN A 366 -6.08 24.90 -12.21
N PHE A 367 -5.06 25.25 -11.43
CA PHE A 367 -5.12 26.32 -10.43
C PHE A 367 -3.79 27.09 -10.43
N PHE A 368 -3.79 28.34 -10.00
CA PHE A 368 -2.58 29.12 -9.78
C PHE A 368 -2.76 30.00 -8.54
N TYR A 369 -1.65 30.40 -7.93
CA TYR A 369 -1.67 31.31 -6.79
C TYR A 369 -1.54 32.74 -7.29
N GLU A 370 -2.44 33.61 -6.85
CA GLU A 370 -2.37 35.05 -7.11
C GLU A 370 -2.42 35.84 -5.80
N LYS A 371 -2.05 37.13 -5.86
CA LYS A 371 -2.13 38.06 -4.72
C LYS A 371 -1.30 37.63 -3.48
N ILE A 372 -0.14 37.00 -3.69
CA ILE A 372 0.79 36.64 -2.62
C ILE A 372 1.31 37.92 -1.92
N ARG A 373 1.13 37.98 -0.59
CA ARG A 373 1.47 39.11 0.29
C ARG A 373 1.95 38.61 1.67
N PRO A 374 2.80 39.37 2.38
CA PRO A 374 3.49 40.58 1.90
C PRO A 374 4.48 40.24 0.77
N LYS A 375 4.86 41.27 0.01
CA LYS A 375 5.83 41.10 -1.10
C LYS A 375 7.22 40.79 -0.58
#